data_AF-A0A9X4QPN8-F1
#
_entry.id   AF-A0A9X4QPN8-F1
#
_cell.length_a   1.000
_cell.length_b   1.000
_cell.length_c   1.000
_cell.angle_alpha   90.00
_cell.angle_beta   90.00
_cell.angle_gamma   90.00
#
_symmetry.space_group_name_H-M   'P 1'
#
loop_
_entity.id
_entity.type
_entity.pdbx_description
1 polymer ?
#
loop_
_entity_poly.entity_id
_entity_poly.type
_entity_poly.pdbx_seq_one_letter_code
_entity_poly.pdbx_strand_id
1 'polypeptide(L)'
;MEAPIRYGSNEQFIVQEKGVPLKLSFVRGMGAPQSELYFPLSERPGAAYTMKIPEISVAYHDEATVKLPVDSVENLNKTFKIAGYPVTITKTELIASDRLRIYTDFHTEERPDRMLYNLYAEGNYMAKLSERTGAYEYMEVNVKPGTKTVNLTFSNPTAVLRGPWVFEWSSDEIQP
;
A
#
# COMPACT_ATOMS: atom_id res chain seq x y z
N MET A 1 -18.31 -6.61 6.86
CA MET A 1 -17.22 -7.46 7.38
C MET A 1 -15.99 -6.57 7.37
N GLU A 2 -15.57 -6.09 8.53
CA GLU A 2 -14.46 -5.13 8.64
C GLU A 2 -13.13 -5.89 8.55
N ALA A 3 -12.28 -5.50 7.59
CA ALA A 3 -10.96 -6.08 7.43
C ALA A 3 -9.96 -5.42 8.41
N PRO A 4 -9.05 -6.18 9.03
CA PRO A 4 -8.04 -5.61 9.92
C PRO A 4 -7.06 -4.73 9.13
N ILE A 5 -6.96 -3.46 9.53
CA ILE A 5 -6.06 -2.46 8.93
C ILE A 5 -4.63 -2.66 9.47
N ARG A 6 -3.65 -2.82 8.58
CA ARG A 6 -2.21 -2.93 8.93
C ARG A 6 -1.43 -1.69 8.41
N TYR A 7 -0.77 -0.95 9.31
CA TYR A 7 -0.18 0.39 9.07
C TYR A 7 1.31 0.42 8.64
N GLY A 8 1.62 0.54 7.35
CA GLY A 8 3.00 0.81 6.89
C GLY A 8 3.24 2.31 6.70
N SER A 9 4.32 2.89 7.22
CA SER A 9 4.63 4.32 7.01
C SER A 9 5.97 4.53 6.31
N ASN A 10 5.94 5.19 5.16
CA ASN A 10 7.07 5.99 4.66
C ASN A 10 6.85 7.42 5.18
N GLU A 11 7.56 7.76 6.26
CA GLU A 11 7.82 9.10 6.83
C GLU A 11 6.69 10.18 6.85
N GLN A 12 6.18 10.44 8.07
CA GLN A 12 6.18 11.75 8.78
C GLN A 12 4.96 11.88 9.70
N PHE A 13 4.89 11.06 10.75
CA PHE A 13 4.09 11.41 11.91
C PHE A 13 4.68 12.69 12.53
N ILE A 14 3.84 13.67 12.84
CA ILE A 14 4.26 14.89 13.54
C ILE A 14 3.50 14.93 14.85
N VAL A 15 4.19 14.76 15.98
CA VAL A 15 3.63 15.02 17.31
C VAL A 15 4.16 16.36 17.79
N GLN A 16 3.31 17.22 18.32
CA GLN A 16 3.68 18.55 18.81
C GLN A 16 3.12 18.78 20.21
N GLU A 17 3.90 19.44 21.08
CA GLU A 17 3.39 20.07 22.31
C GLU A 17 3.34 21.57 22.06
N LYS A 18 2.14 22.19 22.11
CA LYS A 18 1.93 23.63 21.83
C LYS A 18 2.63 24.12 20.53
N GLY A 19 2.61 23.30 19.48
CA GLY A 19 3.21 23.62 18.19
C GLY A 19 4.71 23.32 18.06
N VAL A 20 5.37 22.83 19.11
CA VAL A 20 6.78 22.40 19.06
C VAL A 20 6.86 20.93 18.68
N PRO A 21 7.50 20.53 17.56
CA PRO A 21 7.66 19.14 17.17
C PRO A 21 8.45 18.33 18.21
N LEU A 22 7.90 17.19 18.61
CA LEU A 22 8.55 16.20 19.46
C LEU A 22 9.34 15.20 18.60
N LYS A 23 10.49 14.76 19.12
CA LYS A 23 11.26 13.69 18.51
C LYS A 23 10.52 12.37 18.72
N LEU A 24 10.17 11.73 17.62
CA LEU A 24 9.62 10.38 17.63
C LEU A 24 10.75 9.35 17.67
N SER A 25 10.57 8.31 18.47
CA SER A 25 11.47 7.17 18.52
C SER A 25 10.77 5.94 17.96
N PHE A 26 11.48 5.22 17.09
CA PHE A 26 11.02 3.95 16.53
C PHE A 26 11.85 2.80 17.14
N VAL A 27 11.19 1.76 17.62
CA VAL A 27 11.89 0.55 18.07
C VAL A 27 12.28 -0.27 16.84
N ARG A 28 13.58 -0.28 16.51
CA ARG A 28 14.11 -1.13 15.42
C ARG A 28 14.07 -2.60 15.87
N GLY A 29 13.30 -3.42 15.16
CA GLY A 29 13.22 -4.86 15.41
C GLY A 29 11.93 -5.52 14.95
N MET A 30 10.87 -4.75 14.72
CA MET A 30 9.60 -5.23 14.17
C MET A 30 9.50 -4.79 12.70
N GLY A 31 9.35 -5.76 11.78
CA GLY A 31 9.14 -5.48 10.37
C GLY A 31 7.91 -4.59 10.15
N ALA A 32 7.89 -3.82 9.07
CA ALA A 32 6.69 -3.12 8.62
C ALA A 32 5.49 -4.09 8.65
N PRO A 33 4.33 -3.68 9.19
CA PRO A 33 3.88 -2.31 9.46
C PRO A 33 4.27 -1.77 10.87
N GLN A 34 4.59 -0.48 10.98
CA GLN A 34 4.83 0.17 12.28
C GLN A 34 3.48 0.39 12.99
N SER A 35 3.16 -0.45 13.96
CA SER A 35 1.92 -0.37 14.73
C SER A 35 2.00 0.52 15.97
N GLU A 36 3.20 0.96 16.36
CA GLU A 36 3.43 1.64 17.64
C GLU A 36 4.38 2.83 17.48
N LEU A 37 4.06 3.92 18.17
CA LEU A 37 4.81 5.18 18.16
C LEU A 37 5.04 5.64 19.60
N TYR A 38 6.28 6.02 19.90
CA TYR A 38 6.68 6.44 21.24
C TYR A 38 7.26 7.86 21.20
N PHE A 39 6.81 8.70 22.12
CA PHE A 39 7.28 10.06 22.31
C PHE A 39 7.27 10.41 23.82
N PRO A 40 8.18 11.28 24.29
CA PRO A 40 8.19 11.70 25.68
C PRO A 40 6.99 12.58 26.00
N LEU A 41 6.38 12.36 27.16
CA LEU A 41 5.37 13.25 27.72
C LEU A 41 6.04 14.35 28.55
N SER A 42 5.50 15.56 28.44
CA SER A 42 5.75 16.70 29.31
C SER A 42 5.36 16.38 30.75
N GLU A 43 6.20 16.76 31.70
CA GLU A 43 5.91 16.66 33.14
C GLU A 43 4.94 17.75 33.63
N ARG A 44 4.54 18.67 32.75
CA ARG A 44 3.61 19.75 33.07
C ARG A 44 2.17 19.23 33.07
N PRO A 45 1.41 19.39 34.16
CA PRO A 45 -0.02 19.10 34.18
C PRO A 45 -0.75 19.90 33.10
N GLY A 46 -1.73 19.27 32.44
CA GLY A 46 -2.50 19.86 31.35
C GLY A 46 -1.69 20.17 30.08
N ALA A 47 -0.55 19.50 29.85
CA ALA A 47 0.17 19.64 28.58
C ALA A 47 -0.69 19.11 27.43
N ALA A 48 -0.83 19.90 26.36
CA ALA A 48 -1.66 19.58 25.20
C ALA A 48 -0.79 19.14 24.02
N TYR A 49 -1.22 18.06 23.37
CA TYR A 49 -0.51 17.44 22.26
C TYR A 49 -1.38 17.40 21.02
N THR A 50 -0.73 17.55 19.87
CA THR A 50 -1.35 17.35 18.55
C THR A 50 -0.52 16.35 17.78
N MET A 51 -1.14 15.28 17.28
CA MET A 51 -0.54 14.36 16.34
C MET A 51 -1.17 14.52 14.97
N LYS A 52 -0.33 14.66 13.96
CA LYS A 52 -0.72 14.70 12.56
C LYS A 52 -0.15 13.50 11.84
N ILE A 53 -1.02 12.80 11.13
CA ILE A 53 -0.66 11.70 10.24
C ILE A 53 -1.00 12.16 8.82
N PRO A 54 -0.01 12.34 7.94
CA PRO A 54 -0.26 12.79 6.57
C PRO A 54 -0.71 11.62 5.68
N GLU A 55 -0.20 10.42 5.95
CA GLU A 55 -0.40 9.24 5.12
C GLU A 55 -0.44 7.97 5.98
N ILE A 56 -1.33 7.04 5.64
CA ILE A 56 -1.32 5.68 6.20
C ILE A 56 -1.35 4.66 5.05
N SER A 57 -0.52 3.62 5.14
CA SER A 57 -0.71 2.44 4.29
C SER A 57 -1.70 1.49 4.93
N VAL A 58 -2.63 0.97 4.15
CA VAL A 58 -3.66 0.02 4.55
C VAL A 58 -3.57 -1.20 3.65
N ALA A 59 -3.29 -2.36 4.25
CA ALA A 59 -3.45 -3.65 3.57
C ALA A 59 -4.88 -4.16 3.77
N TYR A 60 -5.53 -4.58 2.68
CA TYR A 60 -6.85 -5.21 2.74
C TYR A 60 -6.75 -6.72 2.54
N HIS A 61 -7.65 -7.45 3.17
CA HIS A 61 -7.86 -8.87 2.90
C HIS A 61 -8.92 -9.01 1.80
N ASP A 62 -8.48 -8.94 0.54
CA ASP A 62 -9.33 -9.12 -0.63
C ASP A 62 -8.57 -9.83 -1.74
N GLU A 63 -9.30 -10.49 -2.63
CA GLU A 63 -8.75 -11.25 -3.74
C GLU A 63 -9.55 -11.05 -5.03
N ALA A 64 -8.86 -11.07 -6.17
CA ALA A 64 -9.48 -11.03 -7.49
C ALA A 64 -8.74 -11.95 -8.46
N THR A 65 -9.46 -12.81 -9.16
CA THR A 65 -8.88 -13.67 -10.19
C THR A 65 -9.16 -13.12 -11.58
N VAL A 66 -8.12 -12.99 -12.40
CA VAL A 66 -8.22 -12.51 -13.78
C VAL A 66 -7.62 -13.52 -14.73
N LYS A 67 -8.39 -13.89 -15.76
CA LYS A 67 -7.88 -14.69 -16.88
C LYS A 67 -7.08 -13.82 -17.85
N LEU A 68 -5.82 -14.14 -18.07
CA LEU A 68 -4.89 -13.40 -18.93
C LEU A 68 -4.34 -14.32 -20.02
N PRO A 69 -4.05 -13.78 -21.21
CA PRO A 69 -3.38 -14.54 -22.23
C PRO A 69 -1.87 -14.65 -21.91
N VAL A 70 -1.25 -15.74 -22.34
CA VAL A 70 0.17 -16.04 -22.11
C VAL A 70 0.93 -15.84 -23.43
N ASP A 71 0.83 -14.61 -23.92
CA ASP A 71 1.46 -14.08 -25.12
C ASP A 71 1.71 -12.57 -24.92
N SER A 72 2.46 -11.98 -25.85
CA SER A 72 2.72 -10.53 -25.83
C SER A 72 1.56 -9.79 -26.46
N VAL A 73 0.82 -9.02 -25.64
CA VAL A 73 -0.35 -8.23 -26.06
C VAL A 73 -0.18 -6.81 -25.56
N GLU A 74 0.04 -5.87 -26.48
CA GLU A 74 0.31 -4.46 -26.16
C GLU A 74 -0.91 -3.68 -25.63
N ASN A 75 -2.12 -4.04 -26.07
CA ASN A 75 -3.35 -3.28 -25.79
C ASN A 75 -4.42 -4.16 -25.14
N LEU A 76 -4.07 -4.88 -24.08
CA LEU A 76 -4.99 -5.79 -23.40
C LEU A 76 -6.12 -5.02 -22.69
N ASN A 77 -5.78 -3.92 -22.01
CA ASN A 77 -6.70 -3.00 -21.32
C ASN A 77 -7.82 -3.69 -20.52
N LYS A 78 -7.46 -4.73 -19.77
CA LYS A 78 -8.40 -5.51 -18.98
C LYS A 78 -8.46 -4.98 -17.56
N THR A 79 -9.59 -4.39 -17.18
CA THR A 79 -9.81 -3.85 -15.84
C THR A 79 -10.51 -4.84 -14.93
N PHE A 80 -10.09 -4.89 -13.67
CA PHE A 80 -10.75 -5.57 -12.58
C PHE A 80 -10.82 -4.66 -11.35
N LYS A 81 -11.57 -5.07 -10.32
CA LYS A 81 -11.65 -4.35 -9.05
C LYS A 81 -11.11 -5.22 -7.93
N ILE A 82 -10.38 -4.61 -7.01
CA ILE A 82 -9.90 -5.25 -5.77
C ILE A 82 -9.87 -4.21 -4.65
N ALA A 83 -10.43 -4.54 -3.49
CA ALA A 83 -10.68 -3.65 -2.36
C ALA A 83 -11.40 -2.33 -2.75
N GLY A 84 -12.25 -2.37 -3.78
CA GLY A 84 -12.95 -1.20 -4.32
C GLY A 84 -12.11 -0.28 -5.23
N TYR A 85 -10.84 -0.61 -5.46
CA TYR A 85 -9.95 0.10 -6.39
C TYR A 85 -10.00 -0.55 -7.78
N PRO A 86 -10.06 0.22 -8.87
CA PRO A 86 -9.85 -0.29 -10.21
C PRO A 86 -8.37 -0.57 -10.46
N VAL A 87 -8.07 -1.68 -11.12
CA VAL A 87 -6.73 -1.99 -11.63
C VAL A 87 -6.88 -2.41 -13.08
N THR A 88 -6.12 -1.78 -13.97
CA THR A 88 -6.09 -2.13 -15.40
C THR A 88 -4.82 -2.88 -15.72
N ILE A 89 -4.95 -4.05 -16.32
CA ILE A 89 -3.83 -4.73 -16.96
C ILE A 89 -3.75 -4.21 -18.39
N THR A 90 -2.76 -3.37 -18.64
CA THR A 90 -2.61 -2.65 -19.91
C THR A 90 -1.97 -3.56 -20.97
N LYS A 91 -0.98 -4.34 -20.56
CA LYS A 91 -0.15 -5.18 -21.44
C LYS A 91 0.29 -6.47 -20.77
N THR A 92 0.49 -7.51 -21.57
CA THR A 92 1.26 -8.71 -21.21
C THR A 92 2.47 -8.86 -22.13
N GLU A 93 3.56 -9.41 -21.61
CA GLU A 93 4.79 -9.69 -22.39
C GLU A 93 5.36 -11.05 -21.95
N LEU A 94 5.48 -11.99 -22.88
CA LEU A 94 6.12 -13.28 -22.62
C LEU A 94 7.64 -13.10 -22.75
N ILE A 95 8.32 -13.00 -21.60
CA ILE A 95 9.77 -12.69 -21.56
C ILE A 95 10.65 -13.94 -21.52
N ALA A 96 10.08 -15.10 -21.19
CA ALA A 96 10.71 -16.42 -21.36
C ALA A 96 9.62 -17.49 -21.56
N SER A 97 10.01 -18.73 -21.88
CA SER A 97 9.08 -19.84 -22.12
C SER A 97 8.18 -20.18 -20.92
N ASP A 98 8.56 -19.75 -19.72
CA ASP A 98 7.90 -20.00 -18.45
C ASP A 98 7.59 -18.72 -17.66
N ARG A 99 7.64 -17.55 -18.30
CA ARG A 99 7.66 -16.27 -17.58
C ARG A 99 6.88 -15.17 -18.29
N LEU A 100 5.86 -14.66 -17.62
CA LEU A 100 4.98 -13.62 -18.12
C LEU A 100 5.14 -12.33 -17.32
N ARG A 101 5.42 -11.22 -18.00
CA ARG A 101 5.37 -9.88 -17.43
C ARG A 101 3.99 -9.27 -17.67
N ILE A 102 3.44 -8.64 -16.64
CA ILE A 102 2.09 -8.08 -16.60
C ILE A 102 2.22 -6.63 -16.18
N TYR A 103 1.81 -5.72 -17.07
CA TYR A 103 1.85 -4.28 -16.84
C TYR A 103 0.53 -3.82 -16.24
N THR A 104 0.61 -2.96 -15.23
CA THR A 104 -0.53 -2.54 -14.42
C THR A 104 -0.64 -1.03 -14.35
N ASP A 105 -1.87 -0.55 -14.41
CA ASP A 105 -2.25 0.83 -14.12
C ASP A 105 -3.20 0.82 -12.91
N PHE A 106 -2.79 1.54 -11.86
CA PHE A 106 -3.51 1.70 -10.60
C PHE A 106 -4.34 2.98 -10.56
N HIS A 107 -4.37 3.77 -11.64
CA HIS A 107 -5.14 5.01 -11.74
C HIS A 107 -4.78 6.02 -10.64
N THR A 108 -3.48 6.14 -10.35
CA THR A 108 -2.97 6.90 -9.19
C THR A 108 -3.33 8.39 -9.21
N GLU A 109 -3.57 8.95 -10.41
CA GLU A 109 -3.93 10.36 -10.59
C GLU A 109 -5.43 10.64 -10.33
N GLU A 110 -6.28 9.61 -10.38
CA GLU A 110 -7.74 9.80 -10.26
C GLU A 110 -8.19 10.04 -8.82
N ARG A 111 -7.38 9.64 -7.83
CA ARG A 111 -7.74 9.68 -6.41
C ARG A 111 -6.57 10.17 -5.55
N PRO A 112 -6.43 11.49 -5.37
CA PRO A 112 -5.34 12.04 -4.55
C PRO A 112 -5.50 11.71 -3.06
N ASP A 113 -6.70 11.43 -2.57
CA ASP A 113 -6.98 11.06 -1.18
C ASP A 113 -6.70 9.58 -0.87
N ARG A 114 -6.69 8.71 -1.90
CA ARG A 114 -6.46 7.27 -1.73
C ARG A 114 -5.90 6.63 -2.99
N MET A 115 -4.84 5.86 -2.85
CA MET A 115 -4.12 5.30 -3.99
C MET A 115 -3.74 3.86 -3.73
N LEU A 116 -4.22 2.94 -4.56
CA LEU A 116 -3.66 1.59 -4.58
C LEU A 116 -2.27 1.66 -5.20
N TYR A 117 -1.27 1.03 -4.59
CA TYR A 117 0.10 1.10 -5.09
C TYR A 117 0.78 -0.27 -5.16
N ASN A 118 0.27 -1.27 -4.45
CA ASN A 118 0.73 -2.65 -4.64
C ASN A 118 -0.41 -3.65 -4.43
N LEU A 119 -0.15 -4.86 -4.91
CA LEU A 119 -0.90 -6.07 -4.62
C LEU A 119 0.02 -7.27 -4.85
N TYR A 120 -0.32 -8.41 -4.26
CA TYR A 120 0.36 -9.68 -4.54
C TYR A 120 -0.29 -10.34 -5.76
N ALA A 121 0.53 -10.98 -6.60
CA ALA A 121 0.04 -11.89 -7.63
C ALA A 121 0.59 -13.28 -7.38
N GLU A 122 -0.23 -14.30 -7.52
CA GLU A 122 0.19 -15.69 -7.33
C GLU A 122 1.37 -16.05 -8.25
N GLY A 123 2.44 -16.59 -7.67
CA GLY A 123 3.64 -16.93 -8.43
C GLY A 123 4.49 -15.72 -8.86
N ASN A 124 4.23 -14.54 -8.30
CA ASN A 124 5.08 -13.37 -8.45
C ASN A 124 6.44 -13.59 -7.78
N TYR A 125 7.50 -13.25 -8.50
CA TYR A 125 8.87 -13.26 -7.99
C TYR A 125 9.56 -11.87 -8.10
N MET A 126 9.01 -10.96 -8.90
CA MET A 126 9.56 -9.63 -9.14
C MET A 126 8.43 -8.65 -9.47
N ALA A 127 8.57 -7.41 -8.97
CA ALA A 127 7.79 -6.26 -9.40
C ALA A 127 8.73 -5.07 -9.62
N LYS A 128 8.44 -4.26 -10.65
CA LYS A 128 9.06 -2.94 -10.84
C LYS A 128 8.09 -1.88 -10.31
N LEU A 129 8.62 -1.01 -9.47
CA LEU A 129 7.91 0.15 -8.94
C LEU A 129 8.18 1.37 -9.82
N SER A 130 7.16 2.20 -9.97
CA SER A 130 7.32 3.54 -10.53
C SER A 130 8.09 4.42 -9.56
N GLU A 131 9.13 5.07 -10.07
CA GLU A 131 9.93 6.01 -9.27
C GLU A 131 9.14 7.25 -8.88
N ARG A 132 8.09 7.58 -9.65
CA ARG A 132 7.23 8.74 -9.42
C ARG A 132 6.20 8.50 -8.33
N THR A 133 5.53 7.35 -8.35
CA THR A 133 4.35 7.09 -7.50
C THR A 133 4.56 5.97 -6.49
N GLY A 134 5.63 5.19 -6.62
CA GLY A 134 5.85 3.97 -5.84
C GLY A 134 4.90 2.82 -6.19
N ALA A 135 3.98 3.01 -7.14
CA ALA A 135 3.04 1.98 -7.56
C ALA A 135 3.70 0.94 -8.47
N TYR A 136 3.16 -0.29 -8.50
CA TYR A 136 3.67 -1.33 -9.41
C TYR A 136 3.44 -0.90 -10.88
N GLU A 137 4.50 -0.85 -11.68
CA GLU A 137 4.42 -0.63 -13.13
C GLU A 137 4.21 -1.96 -13.85
N TYR A 138 4.97 -2.97 -13.44
CA TYR A 138 4.77 -4.33 -13.88
C TYR A 138 5.17 -5.32 -12.79
N MET A 139 4.65 -6.54 -12.93
CA MET A 139 5.04 -7.71 -12.18
C MET A 139 5.34 -8.86 -13.11
N GLU A 140 6.16 -9.78 -12.65
CA GLU A 140 6.50 -10.97 -13.42
C GLU A 140 6.08 -12.23 -12.66
N VAL A 141 5.42 -13.15 -13.37
CA VAL A 141 4.85 -14.37 -12.83
C VAL A 141 5.30 -15.59 -13.62
N ASN A 142 5.42 -16.72 -12.94
CA ASN A 142 5.71 -17.99 -13.59
C ASN A 142 4.46 -18.52 -14.30
N VAL A 143 4.64 -19.05 -15.51
CA VAL A 143 3.60 -19.71 -16.31
C VAL A 143 4.10 -21.06 -16.81
N LYS A 144 3.19 -22.03 -16.97
CA LYS A 144 3.57 -23.34 -17.51
C LYS A 144 3.87 -23.21 -19.02
N PRO A 145 4.99 -23.73 -19.53
CA PRO A 145 5.30 -23.70 -20.95
C PRO A 145 4.16 -24.27 -21.81
N GLY A 146 3.88 -23.61 -22.93
CA GLY A 146 2.82 -24.00 -23.88
C GLY A 146 1.39 -23.66 -23.44
N THR A 147 1.21 -23.06 -22.26
CA THR A 147 -0.11 -22.58 -21.81
C THR A 147 -0.50 -21.34 -22.63
N LYS A 148 -1.76 -21.28 -23.08
CA LYS A 148 -2.27 -20.11 -23.84
C LYS A 148 -2.89 -19.03 -22.95
N THR A 149 -3.43 -19.42 -21.80
CA THR A 149 -4.07 -18.50 -20.85
C THR A 149 -3.81 -18.93 -19.42
N VAL A 150 -3.59 -17.98 -18.52
CA VAL A 150 -3.42 -18.21 -17.08
C VAL A 150 -4.58 -17.55 -16.32
N ASN A 151 -5.09 -18.21 -15.28
CA ASN A 151 -5.95 -17.56 -14.30
C ASN A 151 -5.04 -17.09 -13.17
N LEU A 152 -4.85 -15.78 -13.06
CA LEU A 152 -3.96 -15.21 -12.06
C LEU A 152 -4.79 -14.62 -10.93
N THR A 153 -4.49 -15.04 -9.70
CA THR A 153 -5.12 -14.50 -8.49
C THR A 153 -4.25 -13.37 -7.94
N PHE A 154 -4.88 -12.21 -7.75
CA PHE A 154 -4.32 -11.06 -7.07
C PHE A 154 -4.86 -11.00 -5.65
N SER A 155 -4.03 -10.70 -4.66
CA SER A 155 -4.43 -10.65 -3.25
C SER A 155 -3.69 -9.58 -2.47
N ASN A 156 -4.13 -9.35 -1.23
CA ASN A 156 -3.50 -8.43 -0.28
C ASN A 156 -3.19 -7.04 -0.89
N PRO A 157 -4.16 -6.37 -1.53
CA PRO A 157 -3.93 -5.04 -2.07
C PRO A 157 -3.55 -4.09 -0.93
N THR A 158 -2.50 -3.30 -1.14
CA THR A 158 -2.11 -2.23 -0.21
C THR A 158 -2.33 -0.89 -0.85
N ALA A 159 -3.12 -0.05 -0.17
CA ALA A 159 -3.37 1.31 -0.57
C ALA A 159 -2.75 2.29 0.41
N VAL A 160 -2.36 3.44 -0.10
CA VAL A 160 -2.08 4.65 0.65
C VAL A 160 -3.40 5.38 0.81
N LEU A 161 -3.75 5.78 2.02
CA LEU A 161 -4.75 6.80 2.28
C LEU A 161 -4.01 8.08 2.66
N ARG A 162 -4.54 9.24 2.29
CA ARG A 162 -3.99 10.55 2.67
C ARG A 162 -4.95 11.31 3.58
N GLY A 163 -4.37 11.92 4.61
CA GLY A 163 -5.08 12.68 5.63
C GLY A 163 -5.48 14.09 5.16
N PRO A 164 -5.80 14.99 6.10
CA PRO A 164 -5.18 15.06 7.42
C PRO A 164 -5.91 14.23 8.48
N TRP A 165 -5.21 13.31 9.14
CA TRP A 165 -5.66 12.80 10.44
C TRP A 165 -4.99 13.59 11.53
N VAL A 166 -5.81 14.22 12.37
CA VAL A 166 -5.38 15.04 13.49
C VAL A 166 -5.98 14.45 14.74
N PHE A 167 -5.12 14.14 15.71
CA PHE A 167 -5.51 13.66 17.02
C PHE A 167 -5.01 14.66 18.05
N GLU A 168 -5.88 15.01 18.99
CA GLU A 168 -5.59 15.97 20.06
C GLU A 168 -5.89 15.31 21.40
N TRP A 169 -5.00 15.51 22.36
CA TRP A 169 -5.15 14.99 23.71
C TRP A 169 -4.33 15.81 24.69
N SER A 170 -4.61 15.63 25.98
CA SER A 170 -3.90 16.24 27.09
C SER A 170 -3.17 15.18 27.95
N SER A 171 -2.16 15.60 28.70
CA SER A 171 -1.44 14.73 29.64
C SER A 171 -2.35 14.06 30.67
N ASP A 172 -3.43 14.74 31.03
CA ASP A 172 -4.34 14.32 32.09
C ASP A 172 -5.27 13.19 31.63
N GLU A 173 -5.40 12.98 30.31
CA GLU A 173 -6.18 11.91 29.69
C GLU A 173 -5.36 10.62 29.46
N ILE A 174 -4.04 10.68 29.64
CA ILE A 174 -3.13 9.55 29.35
C ILE A 174 -2.68 8.81 30.63
N GLN A 175 -2.79 9.44 31.80
CA GLN A 175 -2.43 8.80 33.07
C GLN A 175 -3.62 8.01 33.66
N PRO A 176 -3.43 6.75 34.08
CA PRO A 176 -4.47 5.95 34.74
C PRO A 176 -4.85 6.47 36.12
#